data_AF-X1QZ45-F1
#
_entry.id   AF-X1QZ45-F1
#
_cell.length_a   1.000
_cell.length_b   1.000
_cell.length_c   1.000
_cell.angle_alpha   90.00
_cell.angle_beta   90.00
_cell.angle_gamma   90.00
#
_symmetry.space_group_name_H-M   'P 1'
#
loop_
_entity.id
_entity.type
_entity.pdbx_description
1 polymer ?
#
loop_
_entity_poly.entity_id
_entity_poly.type
_entity_poly.pdbx_seq_one_letter_code
_entity_poly.pdbx_strand_id
1 'polypeptide(L)'
;GGSGDNTDGTINFIPKMDYETLINGYKNIVKTIYSSRQHYERIKTFLKEYKPRRVRKGKLHFCHIRAVVKSMWFLGVKEKGRRYYWRLFGSTLLKKPRFFPLFITLTVYGFHFRKVAKKI
;
A
#
# COMPACT_ATOMS: atom_id res chain seq x y z
N GLY A 1 -18.66 -24.47 -1.96
CA GLY A 1 -17.98 -23.56 -1.02
C GLY A 1 -17.89 -22.18 -1.65
N GLY A 2 -18.02 -21.10 -0.87
CA GLY A 2 -17.90 -19.74 -1.39
C GLY A 2 -16.45 -19.41 -1.81
N SER A 3 -16.28 -18.53 -2.79
CA SER A 3 -14.96 -18.12 -3.32
C SER A 3 -14.08 -17.41 -2.27
N GLY A 4 -14.69 -16.74 -1.28
CA GLY A 4 -14.01 -15.93 -0.29
C GLY A 4 -13.41 -14.62 -0.84
N ASP A 5 -13.72 -14.26 -2.08
CA ASP A 5 -13.24 -13.04 -2.72
C ASP A 5 -14.17 -11.86 -2.40
N ASN A 6 -13.78 -11.03 -1.44
CA ASN A 6 -14.55 -9.85 -1.04
C ASN A 6 -14.40 -8.67 -2.03
N THR A 7 -13.74 -8.88 -3.16
CA THR A 7 -13.46 -7.85 -4.17
C THR A 7 -13.99 -8.19 -5.57
N ASP A 8 -14.76 -9.26 -5.70
CA ASP A 8 -15.34 -9.72 -6.97
C ASP A 8 -16.49 -8.82 -7.51
N GLY A 9 -16.94 -7.86 -6.70
CA GLY A 9 -17.99 -6.92 -7.06
C GLY A 9 -19.40 -7.49 -6.92
N THR A 10 -19.56 -8.69 -6.36
CA THR A 10 -20.88 -9.21 -6.02
C THR A 10 -21.49 -8.44 -4.86
N ILE A 11 -22.81 -8.22 -4.91
CA ILE A 11 -23.54 -7.50 -3.86
C ILE A 11 -24.61 -8.41 -3.24
N ASN A 12 -24.84 -8.23 -1.94
CA ASN A 12 -25.85 -8.94 -1.17
C ASN A 12 -27.01 -8.01 -0.74
N PHE A 13 -27.18 -6.89 -1.45
CA PHE A 13 -28.20 -5.87 -1.18
C PHE A 13 -28.77 -5.32 -2.49
N ILE A 14 -29.95 -4.70 -2.42
CA ILE A 14 -30.56 -4.01 -3.56
C ILE A 14 -29.98 -2.59 -3.61
N PRO A 15 -29.24 -2.21 -4.66
CA PRO A 15 -28.61 -0.90 -4.73
C PRO A 15 -29.66 0.19 -5.02
N LYS A 16 -29.48 1.36 -4.40
CA LYS A 16 -30.32 2.55 -4.69
C LYS A 16 -29.99 3.22 -6.02
N MET A 17 -28.79 2.96 -6.53
CA MET A 17 -28.34 3.42 -7.84
C MET A 17 -28.26 2.24 -8.79
N ASP A 18 -28.16 2.54 -10.08
CA ASP A 18 -27.90 1.52 -11.09
C ASP A 18 -26.67 0.67 -10.71
N TYR A 19 -26.79 -0.65 -10.93
CA TYR A 19 -25.78 -1.61 -10.53
C TYR A 19 -24.46 -1.38 -11.25
N GLU A 20 -24.50 -1.16 -12.56
CA GLU A 20 -23.28 -0.94 -13.35
C GLU A 20 -22.56 0.34 -12.90
N THR A 21 -23.32 1.39 -12.64
CA THR A 21 -22.82 2.66 -12.11
C THR A 21 -22.13 2.45 -10.75
N LEU A 22 -22.74 1.68 -9.85
CA LEU A 22 -22.17 1.37 -8.54
C LEU A 22 -20.84 0.61 -8.65
N ILE A 23 -20.82 -0.48 -9.43
CA ILE A 23 -19.65 -1.33 -9.58
C ILE A 23 -18.53 -0.60 -10.32
N ASN A 24 -18.84 0.17 -11.35
CA ASN A 24 -17.84 1.00 -12.05
C ASN A 24 -17.26 2.08 -11.13
N GLY A 25 -18.09 2.70 -10.29
CA GLY A 25 -17.65 3.63 -9.25
C GLY A 25 -16.70 2.97 -8.26
N TYR A 26 -17.05 1.78 -7.74
CA TYR A 26 -16.20 0.98 -6.86
C TYR A 26 -14.85 0.67 -7.51
N LYS A 27 -14.84 0.12 -8.73
CA LYS A 27 -13.62 -0.20 -9.50
C LYS A 27 -12.72 1.02 -9.68
N ASN A 28 -13.32 2.16 -10.04
CA ASN A 28 -12.60 3.41 -10.23
C ASN A 28 -11.96 3.90 -8.92
N ILE A 29 -12.69 3.84 -7.80
CA ILE A 29 -12.15 4.21 -6.48
C ILE A 29 -10.97 3.31 -6.13
N VAL A 30 -11.15 1.98 -6.20
CA VAL A 30 -10.11 1.02 -5.80
C VAL A 30 -8.83 1.18 -6.64
N LYS A 31 -8.97 1.35 -7.97
CA LYS A 31 -7.85 1.66 -8.87
C LYS A 31 -7.17 2.98 -8.51
N THR A 32 -7.94 3.99 -8.16
CA THR A 32 -7.43 5.34 -7.83
C THR A 32 -6.69 5.35 -6.50
N ILE A 33 -7.29 4.83 -5.42
CA ILE A 33 -6.70 4.92 -4.07
C ILE A 33 -5.43 4.08 -3.92
N TYR A 34 -5.27 3.01 -4.71
CA TYR A 34 -4.07 2.17 -4.70
C TYR A 34 -3.05 2.52 -5.80
N SER A 35 -3.36 3.47 -6.68
CA SER A 35 -2.38 4.10 -7.56
C SER A 35 -1.10 4.45 -6.82
N SER A 36 0.06 4.33 -7.49
CA SER A 36 1.35 4.62 -6.85
C SER A 36 1.37 6.00 -6.19
N ARG A 37 1.00 7.06 -6.91
CA ARG A 37 1.00 8.42 -6.35
C ARG A 37 0.12 8.54 -5.10
N GLN A 38 -1.16 8.15 -5.21
CA GLN A 38 -2.16 8.28 -4.15
C GLN A 38 -1.75 7.47 -2.92
N HIS A 39 -1.30 6.23 -3.11
CA HIS A 39 -0.88 5.38 -2.00
C HIS A 39 0.38 5.91 -1.29
N TYR A 40 1.39 6.36 -2.04
CA TYR A 40 2.61 6.92 -1.42
C TYR A 40 2.34 8.24 -0.70
N GLU A 41 1.46 9.12 -1.20
CA GLU A 41 1.04 10.32 -0.45
C GLU A 41 0.26 9.96 0.82
N ARG A 42 -0.60 8.93 0.79
CA ARG A 42 -1.26 8.43 2.01
C ARG A 42 -0.26 7.91 3.04
N ILE A 43 0.75 7.16 2.62
CA ILE A 43 1.84 6.72 3.51
C ILE A 43 2.57 7.91 4.10
N LYS A 44 2.92 8.90 3.27
CA LYS A 44 3.60 10.13 3.74
C LYS A 44 2.80 10.87 4.79
N THR A 45 1.50 11.07 4.56
CA THR A 45 0.60 11.70 5.53
C THR A 45 0.52 10.87 6.80
N PHE A 46 0.34 9.56 6.69
CA PHE A 46 0.31 8.66 7.85
C PHE A 46 1.60 8.76 8.68
N LEU A 47 2.77 8.67 8.05
CA LEU A 47 4.06 8.80 8.73
C LEU A 47 4.29 10.21 9.32
N LYS A 48 3.61 11.23 8.82
CA LYS A 48 3.65 12.60 9.37
C LYS A 48 2.83 12.70 10.65
N GLU A 49 1.57 12.23 10.60
CA GLU A 49 0.57 12.44 11.66
C GLU A 49 0.61 11.37 12.75
N TYR A 50 1.10 10.16 12.45
CA TYR A 50 1.11 9.06 13.40
C TYR A 50 2.12 9.28 14.54
N LYS A 51 1.62 9.38 15.77
CA LYS A 51 2.39 9.57 17.01
C LYS A 51 2.24 8.36 17.95
N PRO A 52 2.96 7.25 17.70
CA PRO A 52 2.89 6.07 18.57
C PRO A 52 3.45 6.38 19.95
N ARG A 53 2.70 6.05 21.02
CA ARG A 53 3.14 6.22 22.42
C ARG A 53 4.45 5.46 22.73
N ARG A 54 4.67 4.30 22.12
CA ARG A 54 5.91 3.52 22.22
C ARG A 54 6.22 2.90 20.86
N VAL A 55 7.35 3.25 20.26
CA VAL A 55 7.88 2.51 19.11
C VAL A 55 8.69 1.34 19.65
N ARG A 56 8.12 0.13 19.60
CA ARG A 56 8.81 -1.07 20.08
C ARG A 56 10.01 -1.34 19.16
N LYS A 57 11.21 -1.33 19.73
CA LYS A 57 12.43 -1.73 19.01
C LYS A 57 12.34 -3.25 18.78
N GLY A 58 12.05 -3.67 17.56
CA GLY A 58 12.15 -5.07 17.17
C GLY A 58 13.61 -5.51 17.05
N LYS A 59 13.90 -6.79 17.30
CA LYS A 59 15.22 -7.35 17.01
C LYS A 59 15.42 -7.39 15.49
N LEU A 60 16.58 -6.93 15.01
CA LEU A 60 16.93 -7.03 13.60
C LEU A 60 17.35 -8.48 13.30
N HIS A 61 16.66 -9.11 12.36
CA HIS A 61 17.02 -10.43 11.83
C HIS A 61 17.46 -10.30 10.38
N PHE A 62 18.25 -11.26 9.92
CA PHE A 62 18.70 -11.33 8.53
C PHE A 62 17.54 -11.30 7.51
N CYS A 63 16.39 -11.88 7.87
CA CYS A 63 15.19 -11.84 7.02
C CYS A 63 14.69 -10.41 6.76
N HIS A 64 14.85 -9.48 7.71
CA HIS A 64 14.47 -8.08 7.54
C HIS A 64 15.38 -7.37 6.53
N ILE A 65 16.70 -7.62 6.60
CA ILE A 65 17.66 -7.07 5.63
C ILE A 65 17.32 -7.59 4.23
N ARG A 66 17.09 -8.89 4.10
CA ARG A 66 16.68 -9.51 2.83
C ARG A 66 15.36 -8.92 2.31
N ALA A 67 14.40 -8.63 3.17
CA ALA A 67 13.14 -8.00 2.80
C ALA A 67 13.33 -6.56 2.28
N VAL A 68 14.21 -5.78 2.92
CA VAL A 68 14.56 -4.42 2.47
C VAL A 68 15.21 -4.45 1.09
N VAL A 69 16.23 -5.30 0.89
CA VAL A 69 16.91 -5.44 -0.42
C VAL A 69 15.92 -5.88 -1.51
N LYS A 70 15.06 -6.87 -1.22
CA LYS A 70 14.00 -7.26 -2.14
C LYS A 70 13.05 -6.09 -2.45
N SER A 71 12.67 -5.29 -1.45
CA SER A 71 11.80 -4.13 -1.66
C SER A 71 12.45 -3.08 -2.56
N MET A 72 13.76 -2.83 -2.41
CA MET A 72 14.50 -1.89 -3.26
C MET A 72 14.51 -2.36 -4.72
N TRP A 73 14.75 -3.66 -4.95
CA TRP A 73 14.71 -4.21 -6.30
C TRP A 73 13.32 -4.14 -6.92
N PHE A 74 12.32 -4.71 -6.26
CA PHE A 74 10.97 -4.79 -6.83
C PHE A 74 10.28 -3.43 -6.92
N LEU A 75 10.30 -2.62 -5.86
CA LEU A 75 9.60 -1.33 -5.80
C LEU A 75 10.43 -0.17 -6.32
N GLY A 76 11.74 -0.20 -6.09
CA GLY A 76 12.67 0.86 -6.47
C GLY A 76 13.23 0.75 -7.88
N VAL A 77 13.24 -0.44 -8.49
CA VAL A 77 13.74 -0.63 -9.86
C VAL A 77 12.60 -1.03 -10.81
N LYS A 78 11.91 -2.15 -10.51
CA LYS A 78 10.95 -2.76 -11.44
C LYS A 78 9.57 -2.07 -11.50
N GLU A 79 9.08 -1.52 -10.38
CA GLU A 79 7.72 -0.97 -10.30
C GLU A 79 7.59 0.44 -10.92
N LYS A 80 6.42 0.77 -11.47
CA LYS A 80 6.14 2.08 -12.10
C LYS A 80 6.22 3.24 -11.11
N GLY A 81 5.94 2.99 -9.83
CA GLY A 81 5.99 3.95 -8.73
C GLY A 81 7.37 4.21 -8.13
N ARG A 82 8.47 3.76 -8.76
CA ARG A 82 9.84 3.89 -8.24
C ARG A 82 10.25 5.29 -7.81
N ARG A 83 9.81 6.34 -8.52
CA ARG A 83 10.11 7.73 -8.16
C ARG A 83 9.51 8.09 -6.79
N TYR A 84 8.28 7.66 -6.53
CA TYR A 84 7.62 7.88 -5.25
C TYR A 84 8.26 7.04 -4.14
N TYR A 85 8.64 5.79 -4.47
CA TYR A 85 9.38 4.91 -3.56
C TYR A 85 10.67 5.59 -3.09
N TRP A 86 11.59 5.95 -4.00
CA TRP A 86 12.88 6.51 -3.62
C TRP A 86 12.78 7.85 -2.89
N ARG A 87 11.84 8.71 -3.29
CA ARG A 87 11.57 9.98 -2.59
C ARG A 87 11.19 9.73 -1.13
N LEU A 88 10.27 8.82 -0.87
CA LEU A 88 9.79 8.55 0.48
C LEU A 88 10.78 7.68 1.27
N PHE A 89 11.49 6.78 0.60
CA PHE A 89 12.54 5.94 1.15
C PHE A 89 13.64 6.82 1.77
N GLY A 90 14.25 7.70 0.98
CA GLY A 90 15.31 8.59 1.46
C GLY A 90 14.82 9.55 2.53
N SER A 91 13.63 10.16 2.33
CA SER A 91 13.06 11.06 3.34
C SER A 91 12.76 10.35 4.66
N THR A 92 12.29 9.11 4.65
CA THR A 92 11.98 8.36 5.87
C THR A 92 13.25 7.90 6.55
N LEU A 93 14.23 7.40 5.80
CA LEU A 93 15.50 6.93 6.34
C LEU A 93 16.27 8.06 7.03
N LEU A 94 16.32 9.26 6.42
CA LEU A 94 17.06 10.41 6.95
C LEU A 94 16.32 11.15 8.07
N LYS A 95 15.02 11.43 7.90
CA LYS A 95 14.27 12.30 8.83
C LYS A 95 13.53 11.53 9.93
N LYS A 96 13.17 10.26 9.67
CA LYS A 96 12.28 9.46 10.53
C LYS A 96 12.72 7.98 10.57
N PRO A 97 14.00 7.66 10.89
CA PRO A 97 14.52 6.29 10.81
C PRO A 97 13.75 5.29 11.68
N ARG A 98 13.16 5.74 12.81
CA ARG A 98 12.32 4.91 13.68
C ARG A 98 11.05 4.39 12.99
N PHE A 99 10.57 5.08 11.96
CA PHE A 99 9.41 4.67 11.16
C PHE A 99 9.79 3.89 9.90
N PHE A 100 11.07 3.73 9.62
CA PHE A 100 11.54 3.08 8.40
C PHE A 100 11.02 1.64 8.23
N PRO A 101 11.01 0.77 9.26
CA PRO A 101 10.40 -0.55 9.13
C PRO A 101 8.92 -0.49 8.73
N LEU A 102 8.16 0.43 9.33
CA LEU A 102 6.74 0.62 9.04
C LEU A 102 6.51 1.12 7.61
N PHE A 103 7.37 2.03 7.14
CA PHE A 103 7.37 2.48 5.75
C PHE A 103 7.59 1.32 4.76
N ILE A 104 8.57 0.44 5.02
CA ILE A 104 8.81 -0.74 4.17
C ILE A 104 7.57 -1.65 4.15
N THR A 105 6.96 -1.93 5.30
CA THR A 105 5.72 -2.71 5.37
C THR A 105 4.60 -2.08 4.53
N LEU A 106 4.32 -0.79 4.72
CA LEU A 106 3.23 -0.09 4.04
C LEU A 106 3.43 0.01 2.52
N THR A 107 4.68 0.11 2.06
CA THR A 107 4.98 0.14 0.61
C THR A 107 4.87 -1.23 -0.03
N VAL A 108 5.27 -2.29 0.67
CA VAL A 108 5.03 -3.68 0.24
C VAL A 108 3.53 -3.95 0.19
N TYR A 109 2.75 -3.57 1.22
CA TYR A 109 1.29 -3.66 1.19
C TYR A 109 0.68 -2.91 0.01
N GLY A 110 1.14 -1.69 -0.27
CA GLY A 110 0.70 -0.91 -1.43
C GLY A 110 0.90 -1.63 -2.77
N PHE A 111 2.01 -2.36 -2.91
CA PHE A 111 2.25 -3.19 -4.09
C PHE A 111 1.27 -4.36 -4.19
N HIS A 112 0.99 -5.05 -3.08
CA HIS A 112 -0.03 -6.10 -3.04
C HIS A 112 -1.41 -5.55 -3.38
N PHE A 113 -1.81 -4.42 -2.78
CA PHE A 113 -3.08 -3.79 -3.08
C PHE A 113 -3.19 -3.37 -4.56
N ARG A 114 -2.12 -2.86 -5.18
CA ARG A 114 -2.12 -2.62 -6.63
C ARG A 114 -2.30 -3.88 -7.45
N LYS A 115 -1.71 -5.00 -7.03
CA LYS A 115 -1.88 -6.27 -7.74
C LYS A 115 -3.31 -6.79 -7.62
N VAL A 116 -3.91 -6.70 -6.44
CA VAL A 116 -5.32 -7.09 -6.21
C VAL A 116 -6.25 -6.16 -6.98
N ALA A 117 -6.08 -4.85 -6.86
CA ALA A 117 -6.88 -3.84 -7.55
C ALA A 117 -6.84 -3.93 -9.08
N LYS A 118 -5.82 -4.55 -9.66
CA LYS A 118 -5.75 -4.82 -11.11
C LYS A 118 -6.58 -6.02 -11.56
N LYS A 119 -6.98 -6.88 -10.63
CA LYS A 119 -7.79 -8.08 -10.89
C LYS A 119 -9.29 -7.82 -10.77
N ILE A 120 -9.66 -6.70 -10.15
CA ILE A 120 -11.02 -6.18 -10.03
C ILE A 120 -11.39 -5.44 -11.33
#